data_AF-A0A7V0UKP7-F1
#
_entry.id   AF-A0A7V0UKP7-F1
#
_cell.length_a   1.000
_cell.length_b   1.000
_cell.length_c   1.000
_cell.angle_alpha   90.00
_cell.angle_beta   90.00
_cell.angle_gamma   90.00
#
_symmetry.space_group_name_H-M   'P 1'
#
loop_
_entity.id
_entity.type
_entity.pdbx_description
1 polymer ?
#
loop_
_entity_poly.entity_id
_entity_poly.type
_entity_poly.pdbx_seq_one_letter_code
_entity_poly.pdbx_strand_id
1 'polypeptide(L)'
;MQLHQKTLYSTRIHQQGAGNPGGTPAIAPDEPRRTLTPCRLRRLSPSKGSNFPKQGVFSPFEGESRRRRQGVKTPQAAQAVQTLLEPLHPHIMRRMILRRIAFCIAFCAIASVDTHAQDVVLVGGVVVDGSGKPGAAANVRIRNGRIEEIGAFRPRPGEATINVKGLVVAPGFIDVHNHSAGLIDQELGAPTQIMQGITTAAFGLDGEGPILVNDFMARFDENPPVFNVVVFAGHNTVRRQVMGQDYRRAATPEEIRRMEDAVEIAMRQGAFGLSSNLESGPGAYSTLDELVALARAASRYAGVFVCHVRNEGDGAIEAVREAIEVGRRAKIPVHISHLKLGSAAVWGKAAALLAEIDAARKQGVDVTADVFPYNSSESDLAALLRGQSPERQAAARAVKDAGGAANILIVRAEKRPDYSFKTLEQVAGAGVDPIDVYLQILRDGGGRAIVASMAEKDVRTLMRHASVMVASDGGVGYAHPRSAGTFPRVLGMLVREEKLMSLEEAVRKMSTLPAARLGLKERGILRKGANADVVVFDPTQIRDKAAPEDPTALPEGVQFVFVNGVLTVKDGRPTGERAGAALR
;
A
#
# COMPACT_ATOMS: atom_id res chain seq x y z
N MET A 1 -32.22 6.77 13.53
CA MET A 1 -32.10 7.31 14.91
C MET A 1 -30.68 7.00 15.39
N GLN A 2 -29.73 7.89 15.13
CA GLN A 2 -28.31 7.74 15.49
C GLN A 2 -27.82 9.08 16.03
N LEU A 3 -27.24 9.03 17.23
CA LEU A 3 -26.87 10.18 18.03
C LEU A 3 -25.70 10.96 17.41
N HIS A 4 -25.91 12.26 17.28
CA HIS A 4 -24.90 13.28 17.08
C HIS A 4 -24.19 13.61 18.39
N GLN A 5 -22.87 13.71 18.39
CA GLN A 5 -22.12 14.47 19.40
C GLN A 5 -21.42 15.65 18.72
N LYS A 6 -21.95 16.84 18.98
CA LYS A 6 -21.34 18.14 18.71
C LYS A 6 -20.38 18.47 19.86
N THR A 7 -19.15 18.88 19.57
CA THR A 7 -18.26 19.50 20.55
C THR A 7 -18.00 20.95 20.11
N LEU A 8 -18.43 21.89 20.94
CA LEU A 8 -18.21 23.33 20.81
C LEU A 8 -16.84 23.69 21.38
N TYR A 9 -16.01 24.43 20.63
CA TYR A 9 -14.83 25.10 21.18
C TYR A 9 -15.00 26.63 21.05
N SER A 10 -14.90 27.29 22.20
CA SER A 10 -14.92 28.75 22.35
C SER A 10 -13.48 29.27 22.29
N THR A 11 -13.24 30.21 21.38
CA THR A 11 -11.97 30.91 21.20
C THR A 11 -11.89 32.09 22.16
N ARG A 12 -10.85 32.16 23.01
CA ARG A 12 -10.40 33.42 23.63
C ARG A 12 -9.05 33.80 23.05
N ILE A 13 -9.03 34.98 22.46
CA ILE A 13 -7.89 35.69 21.91
C ILE A 13 -7.10 36.30 23.07
N HIS A 14 -5.79 36.09 23.11
CA HIS A 14 -4.87 36.99 23.80
C HIS A 14 -3.77 37.43 22.83
N GLN A 15 -3.76 38.75 22.60
CA GLN A 15 -2.71 39.52 21.95
C GLN A 15 -1.45 39.57 22.82
N GLN A 16 -0.28 39.54 22.17
CA GLN A 16 1.02 40.16 22.51
C GLN A 16 2.06 39.44 21.64
N GLY A 17 3.07 40.04 21.02
CA GLY A 17 3.58 41.40 20.93
C GLY A 17 4.85 41.27 20.09
N ALA A 18 4.98 42.09 19.04
CA ALA A 18 6.10 42.03 18.11
C ALA A 18 7.39 42.54 18.77
N GLY A 19 8.45 41.73 18.72
CA GLY A 19 9.80 42.11 19.12
C GLY A 19 10.80 41.58 18.09
N ASN A 20 11.29 42.48 17.25
CA ASN A 20 12.45 42.28 16.37
C ASN A 20 13.72 42.16 17.26
N PRO A 21 14.78 41.44 16.86
CA PRO A 21 15.80 42.13 16.08
C PRO A 21 16.55 41.27 15.05
N GLY A 22 16.89 41.91 13.93
CA GLY A 22 17.93 41.46 13.02
C GLY A 22 19.33 41.90 13.49
N GLY A 23 20.32 41.04 13.28
CA GLY A 23 21.74 41.32 13.48
C GLY A 23 22.58 40.28 12.74
N THR A 24 23.23 40.72 11.67
CA THR A 24 24.15 39.98 10.79
C THR A 24 25.44 39.59 11.53
N PRO A 25 26.05 38.40 11.29
CA PRO A 25 27.31 38.04 11.92
C PRO A 25 28.53 38.40 11.05
N ALA A 26 29.59 38.89 11.69
CA ALA A 26 30.90 39.13 11.11
C ALA A 26 31.82 37.90 11.29
N ILE A 27 32.67 37.69 10.28
CA ILE A 27 33.66 36.62 10.10
C ILE A 27 35.02 37.06 10.67
N ALA A 28 35.81 36.12 11.25
CA ALA A 28 37.26 35.85 11.04
C ALA A 28 37.84 34.94 12.18
N PRO A 29 39.08 34.38 12.12
CA PRO A 29 39.37 33.03 11.62
C PRO A 29 40.29 32.16 12.55
N ASP A 30 40.56 30.90 12.13
CA ASP A 30 41.73 29.99 12.32
C ASP A 30 42.44 29.88 13.71
N GLU A 31 42.97 28.77 14.26
CA GLU A 31 43.38 27.38 13.91
C GLU A 31 43.88 26.75 15.28
N PRO A 32 44.55 25.58 15.42
CA PRO A 32 44.53 24.30 14.71
C PRO A 32 44.44 23.04 15.63
N ARG A 33 44.21 21.91 14.96
CA ARG A 33 44.49 20.48 15.24
C ARG A 33 45.19 20.08 16.56
N ARG A 34 44.61 19.07 17.24
CA ARG A 34 45.37 17.99 17.91
C ARG A 34 44.77 16.61 17.64
N THR A 35 45.64 15.74 17.14
CA THR A 35 45.53 14.29 16.97
C THR A 35 45.71 13.58 18.31
N LEU A 36 44.90 12.55 18.59
CA LEU A 36 45.29 11.43 19.48
C LEU A 36 44.58 10.13 19.04
N THR A 37 45.40 9.10 18.84
CA THR A 37 45.11 7.70 18.46
C THR A 37 44.63 6.86 19.67
N PRO A 38 44.25 5.57 19.51
CA PRO A 38 43.14 4.97 20.25
C PRO A 38 43.58 4.10 21.44
N CYS A 39 42.74 4.02 22.48
CA CYS A 39 42.97 3.14 23.61
C CYS A 39 42.01 1.93 23.60
N ARG A 40 42.60 0.75 23.81
CA ARG A 40 42.02 -0.59 23.76
C ARG A 40 40.99 -0.85 24.86
N LEU A 41 39.95 -1.60 24.46
CA LEU A 41 39.30 -2.74 25.13
C LEU A 41 39.60 -2.98 26.62
N ARG A 42 38.54 -2.94 27.44
CA ARG A 42 38.40 -3.88 28.58
C ARG A 42 36.99 -4.46 28.62
N ARG A 43 36.94 -5.79 28.54
CA ARG A 43 35.77 -6.63 28.81
C ARG A 43 35.45 -6.56 30.30
N LEU A 44 34.17 -6.45 30.65
CA LEU A 44 33.65 -6.88 31.94
C LEU A 44 32.39 -7.71 31.71
N SER A 45 32.41 -8.93 32.25
CA SER A 45 31.30 -9.88 32.35
C SER A 45 30.89 -10.02 33.83
N PRO A 46 29.73 -10.61 34.14
CA PRO A 46 28.73 -9.99 35.01
C PRO A 46 28.78 -10.45 36.47
N SER A 47 28.37 -9.57 37.39
CA SER A 47 28.05 -9.92 38.76
C SER A 47 26.54 -10.11 38.96
N LYS A 48 26.21 -11.26 39.55
CA LYS A 48 24.89 -11.68 40.04
C LYS A 48 24.41 -10.80 41.20
N GLY A 49 23.08 -10.72 41.36
CA GLY A 49 22.47 -10.96 42.67
C GLY A 49 21.68 -9.83 43.33
N SER A 50 20.35 -10.04 43.34
CA SER A 50 19.44 -9.88 44.47
C SER A 50 18.86 -8.49 44.82
N ASN A 51 17.52 -8.43 44.71
CA ASN A 51 16.53 -8.14 45.76
C ASN A 51 15.46 -7.10 45.40
N PHE A 52 14.24 -7.62 45.27
CA PHE A 52 12.97 -6.92 45.36
C PHE A 52 12.80 -6.21 46.71
N PRO A 53 11.90 -5.22 46.76
CA PRO A 53 10.74 -5.40 47.64
C PRO A 53 9.41 -5.11 46.94
N LYS A 54 8.42 -5.95 47.27
CA LYS A 54 6.99 -5.68 47.13
C LYS A 54 6.51 -4.93 48.37
N GLN A 55 5.63 -3.95 48.20
CA GLN A 55 4.32 -3.78 48.87
C GLN A 55 3.94 -2.30 48.96
N GLY A 56 2.66 -2.02 48.65
CA GLY A 56 2.06 -0.69 48.77
C GLY A 56 0.64 -0.70 48.21
N VAL A 57 -0.27 -1.37 48.91
CA VAL A 57 -1.71 -1.41 48.67
C VAL A 57 -2.30 -0.08 49.12
N PHE A 58 -3.11 0.57 48.27
CA PHE A 58 -3.99 1.68 48.66
C PHE A 58 -5.42 1.41 48.19
N SER A 59 -6.32 1.32 49.17
CA SER A 59 -7.78 1.20 49.04
C SER A 59 -8.39 2.62 49.05
N PRO A 60 -9.56 2.85 48.41
CA PRO A 60 -10.09 4.20 48.19
C PRO A 60 -10.93 4.72 49.35
N PHE A 61 -10.92 6.06 49.50
CA PHE A 61 -11.71 6.83 50.45
C PHE A 61 -13.19 6.91 50.03
N GLU A 62 -14.06 6.58 50.98
CA GLU A 62 -15.50 6.89 50.97
C GLU A 62 -15.74 8.37 51.29
N GLY A 63 -16.76 8.95 50.67
CA GLY A 63 -17.29 10.28 50.99
C GLY A 63 -18.79 10.33 50.69
N GLU A 64 -19.59 10.15 51.73
CA GLU A 64 -21.05 10.24 51.72
C GLU A 64 -21.56 11.66 51.39
N SER A 65 -22.66 11.74 50.64
CA SER A 65 -23.69 12.76 50.94
C SER A 65 -25.09 12.24 50.61
N ARG A 66 -25.91 12.15 51.65
CA ARG A 66 -27.35 11.84 51.65
C ARG A 66 -28.16 13.03 51.12
N ARG A 67 -29.22 12.77 50.33
CA ARG A 67 -30.56 13.39 50.53
C ARG A 67 -31.69 12.64 49.80
N ARG A 68 -32.59 12.10 50.65
CA ARG A 68 -34.05 11.95 50.60
C ARG A 68 -34.78 11.22 49.45
N ARG A 69 -35.54 10.22 49.93
CA ARG A 69 -36.58 9.36 49.34
C ARG A 69 -37.85 10.09 48.91
N GLN A 70 -38.54 9.55 47.90
CA GLN A 70 -39.98 9.20 47.83
C GLN A 70 -40.06 8.05 46.80
N GLY A 71 -40.34 6.78 47.17
CA GLY A 71 -41.67 6.18 47.30
C GLY A 71 -42.34 6.06 45.91
N VAL A 72 -42.58 4.88 45.32
CA VAL A 72 -43.70 3.98 45.67
C VAL A 72 -43.75 2.76 44.69
N LYS A 73 -44.03 1.58 45.25
CA LYS A 73 -44.66 0.32 44.72
C LYS A 73 -43.91 -0.67 43.79
N THR A 74 -43.52 -1.80 44.39
CA THR A 74 -43.60 -3.18 43.86
C THR A 74 -45.00 -3.80 44.12
N PRO A 75 -45.39 -4.91 43.48
CA PRO A 75 -45.27 -6.24 44.12
C PRO A 75 -44.92 -7.41 43.15
N GLN A 76 -44.03 -8.33 43.54
CA GLN A 76 -44.25 -9.75 43.97
C GLN A 76 -44.50 -10.75 42.82
N ALA A 77 -44.10 -12.02 42.88
CA ALA A 77 -43.17 -12.79 43.72
C ALA A 77 -43.09 -14.21 43.12
N ALA A 78 -41.99 -14.90 43.42
CA ALA A 78 -41.81 -16.32 43.16
C ALA A 78 -42.51 -17.21 44.22
N GLN A 79 -42.68 -18.48 43.84
CA GLN A 79 -42.87 -19.72 44.63
C GLN A 79 -44.27 -20.39 44.68
N ALA A 80 -44.21 -21.69 44.30
CA ALA A 80 -45.08 -22.86 44.52
C ALA A 80 -45.23 -23.53 43.13
N VAL A 81 -44.86 -24.79 42.91
CA VAL A 81 -45.37 -26.01 43.54
C VAL A 81 -44.33 -27.13 43.41
N GLN A 82 -44.14 -27.86 44.51
CA GLN A 82 -43.39 -29.09 44.59
C GLN A 82 -44.37 -30.19 44.99
N THR A 83 -44.80 -31.06 44.06
CA THR A 83 -45.24 -32.43 44.41
C THR A 83 -45.33 -33.36 43.18
N LEU A 84 -44.62 -34.49 43.33
CA LEU A 84 -44.88 -35.85 42.83
C LEU A 84 -44.88 -36.12 41.31
N LEU A 85 -43.89 -36.90 40.84
CA LEU A 85 -44.05 -38.27 40.29
C LEU A 85 -42.67 -38.89 39.96
N GLU A 86 -42.60 -40.22 40.06
CA GLU A 86 -41.43 -41.13 40.14
C GLU A 86 -40.42 -41.15 38.95
N PRO A 87 -39.20 -41.73 39.12
CA PRO A 87 -38.13 -41.65 38.12
C PRO A 87 -38.29 -42.69 36.99
N LEU A 88 -38.36 -42.21 35.75
CA LEU A 88 -38.22 -43.04 34.55
C LEU A 88 -36.75 -43.38 34.27
N HIS A 89 -36.53 -44.65 33.90
CA HIS A 89 -35.25 -45.36 33.79
C HIS A 89 -34.22 -44.76 32.77
N PRO A 90 -32.90 -44.94 33.00
CA PRO A 90 -31.82 -44.24 32.28
C PRO A 90 -31.58 -44.69 30.82
N HIS A 91 -32.27 -45.70 30.31
CA HIS A 91 -31.92 -46.35 29.05
C HIS A 91 -32.57 -45.73 27.79
N ILE A 92 -33.62 -44.91 27.94
CA ILE A 92 -34.32 -44.31 26.78
C ILE A 92 -33.68 -42.99 26.34
N MET A 93 -33.09 -42.22 27.27
CA MET A 93 -32.39 -40.96 26.95
C MET A 93 -31.09 -41.17 26.15
N ARG A 94 -30.40 -42.31 26.34
CA ARG A 94 -29.13 -42.60 25.66
C ARG A 94 -29.30 -42.84 24.16
N ARG A 95 -30.45 -43.37 23.71
CA ARG A 95 -30.70 -43.67 22.29
C ARG A 95 -31.17 -42.45 21.47
N MET A 96 -31.76 -41.43 22.10
CA MET A 96 -32.14 -40.19 21.41
C MET A 96 -30.98 -39.17 21.31
N ILE A 97 -30.07 -39.15 22.29
CA ILE A 97 -28.88 -38.28 22.26
C ILE A 97 -27.85 -38.77 21.23
N LEU A 98 -27.66 -40.09 21.09
CA LEU A 98 -26.76 -40.67 20.08
C LEU A 98 -27.25 -40.50 18.63
N ARG A 99 -28.58 -40.41 18.39
CA ARG A 99 -29.12 -40.12 17.05
C ARG A 99 -29.07 -38.64 16.66
N ARG A 100 -29.04 -37.71 17.61
CA ARG A 100 -28.85 -36.27 17.34
C ARG A 100 -27.38 -35.88 17.19
N ILE A 101 -26.46 -36.54 17.90
CA ILE A 101 -25.02 -36.34 17.70
C ILE A 101 -24.58 -36.87 16.32
N ALA A 102 -25.14 -37.98 15.85
CA ALA A 102 -24.86 -38.49 14.50
C ALA A 102 -25.39 -37.57 13.37
N PHE A 103 -26.50 -36.84 13.60
CA PHE A 103 -27.06 -35.91 12.61
C PHE A 103 -26.32 -34.55 12.60
N CYS A 104 -25.76 -34.12 13.74
CA CYS A 104 -24.92 -32.91 13.80
C CYS A 104 -23.49 -33.13 13.28
N ILE A 105 -22.95 -34.35 13.38
CA ILE A 105 -21.64 -34.69 12.79
C ILE A 105 -21.75 -34.88 11.26
N ALA A 106 -22.92 -35.27 10.74
CA ALA A 106 -23.14 -35.38 9.29
C ALA A 106 -23.39 -34.05 8.56
N PHE A 107 -23.63 -32.93 9.29
CA PHE A 107 -23.87 -31.61 8.70
C PHE A 107 -22.79 -30.56 9.04
N CYS A 108 -21.76 -30.95 9.80
CA CYS A 108 -20.55 -30.15 10.05
C CYS A 108 -19.35 -30.60 9.21
N ALA A 109 -19.59 -31.30 8.09
CA ALA A 109 -18.68 -31.23 6.96
C ALA A 109 -19.01 -29.96 6.17
N ILE A 110 -18.71 -28.80 6.75
CA ILE A 110 -18.36 -27.66 5.90
C ILE A 110 -17.14 -28.18 5.16
N ALA A 111 -17.30 -28.50 3.88
CA ALA A 111 -16.16 -28.71 3.02
C ALA A 111 -15.28 -27.48 3.20
N SER A 112 -14.14 -27.65 3.89
CA SER A 112 -12.95 -26.92 3.51
C SER A 112 -12.88 -27.15 2.01
N VAL A 113 -13.25 -26.13 1.23
CA VAL A 113 -12.83 -26.12 -0.16
C VAL A 113 -11.34 -25.95 -0.03
N ASP A 114 -10.65 -27.08 0.05
CA ASP A 114 -9.23 -27.09 -0.10
C ASP A 114 -9.00 -26.49 -1.49
N THR A 115 -8.56 -25.24 -1.53
CA THR A 115 -8.05 -24.54 -2.70
C THR A 115 -6.77 -25.24 -3.11
N HIS A 116 -6.88 -26.49 -3.57
CA HIS A 116 -5.76 -27.31 -3.98
C HIS A 116 -5.21 -26.72 -5.28
N ALA A 117 -3.90 -26.51 -5.29
CA ALA A 117 -3.19 -26.11 -6.50
C ALA A 117 -3.52 -27.09 -7.63
N GLN A 118 -3.83 -26.56 -8.81
CA GLN A 118 -4.26 -27.36 -9.94
C GLN A 118 -3.06 -27.94 -10.66
N ASP A 119 -3.12 -29.25 -10.90
CA ASP A 119 -2.22 -29.93 -11.82
C ASP A 119 -2.76 -29.76 -13.25
N VAL A 120 -2.11 -28.89 -14.03
CA VAL A 120 -2.59 -28.51 -15.36
C VAL A 120 -1.45 -28.23 -16.32
N VAL A 121 -1.67 -28.52 -17.61
CA VAL A 121 -0.78 -28.12 -18.70
C VAL A 121 -1.42 -27.01 -19.52
N LEU A 122 -0.77 -25.86 -19.60
CA LEU A 122 -1.09 -24.79 -20.54
C LEU A 122 -0.45 -25.14 -21.89
N VAL A 123 -1.26 -25.27 -22.94
CA VAL A 123 -0.84 -25.80 -24.24
C VAL A 123 -0.87 -24.72 -25.32
N GLY A 124 0.27 -24.52 -26.00
CA GLY A 124 0.37 -23.80 -27.27
C GLY A 124 0.53 -22.28 -27.20
N GLY A 125 0.82 -21.73 -26.03
CA GLY A 125 0.97 -20.28 -25.81
C GLY A 125 2.34 -19.74 -26.21
N VAL A 126 2.45 -18.40 -26.24
CA VAL A 126 3.74 -17.71 -26.29
C VAL A 126 4.19 -17.39 -24.87
N VAL A 127 5.23 -18.06 -24.40
CA VAL A 127 5.77 -17.84 -23.06
C VAL A 127 6.69 -16.63 -23.08
N VAL A 128 6.32 -15.59 -22.33
CA VAL A 128 7.15 -14.42 -22.01
C VAL A 128 7.55 -14.56 -20.55
N ASP A 129 8.73 -15.12 -20.29
CA ASP A 129 9.11 -15.65 -18.98
C ASP A 129 9.42 -14.62 -17.88
N GLY A 130 9.42 -13.33 -18.23
CA GLY A 130 9.79 -12.22 -17.33
C GLY A 130 11.26 -11.81 -17.41
N SER A 131 12.11 -12.54 -18.12
CA SER A 131 13.55 -12.22 -18.23
C SER A 131 13.87 -11.00 -19.10
N GLY A 132 12.90 -10.51 -19.88
CA GLY A 132 13.09 -9.49 -20.92
C GLY A 132 13.59 -10.04 -22.26
N LYS A 133 13.83 -11.36 -22.37
CA LYS A 133 14.17 -12.02 -23.64
C LYS A 133 12.91 -12.27 -24.49
N PRO A 134 13.04 -12.32 -25.83
CA PRO A 134 11.93 -12.61 -26.74
C PRO A 134 11.12 -13.83 -26.31
N GLY A 135 9.80 -13.72 -26.36
CA GLY A 135 8.92 -14.83 -26.06
C GLY A 135 9.06 -16.00 -27.03
N ALA A 136 8.71 -17.21 -26.59
CA ALA A 136 8.79 -18.43 -27.40
C ALA A 136 7.53 -19.30 -27.27
N ALA A 137 7.17 -19.99 -28.34
CA ALA A 137 6.08 -20.96 -28.31
C ALA A 137 6.46 -22.14 -27.39
N ALA A 138 5.67 -22.37 -26.35
CA ALA A 138 5.93 -23.44 -25.39
C ALA A 138 4.67 -23.85 -24.64
N ASN A 139 4.72 -25.04 -24.05
CA ASN A 139 3.76 -25.50 -23.06
C ASN A 139 4.33 -25.24 -21.66
N VAL A 140 3.44 -25.06 -20.68
CA VAL A 140 3.80 -24.88 -19.27
C VAL A 140 3.03 -25.89 -18.45
N ARG A 141 3.72 -26.73 -17.67
CA ARG A 141 3.09 -27.65 -16.73
C ARG A 141 3.18 -27.07 -15.33
N ILE A 142 2.02 -26.91 -14.70
CA ILE A 142 1.87 -26.56 -13.30
C ILE A 142 1.55 -27.84 -12.53
N ARG A 143 2.28 -28.09 -11.45
CA ARG A 143 2.03 -29.20 -10.54
C ARG A 143 2.36 -28.81 -9.11
N ASN A 144 1.48 -29.15 -8.17
CA ASN A 144 1.64 -28.83 -6.73
C ASN A 144 2.02 -27.36 -6.47
N GLY A 145 1.35 -26.43 -7.15
CA GLY A 145 1.56 -24.99 -6.96
C GLY A 145 2.84 -24.42 -7.58
N ARG A 146 3.58 -25.22 -8.35
CA ARG A 146 4.86 -24.84 -8.94
C ARG A 146 4.91 -25.11 -10.44
N ILE A 147 5.79 -24.40 -11.13
CA ILE A 147 6.13 -24.68 -12.51
C ILE A 147 7.02 -25.92 -12.58
N GLU A 148 6.50 -27.04 -13.09
CA GLU A 148 7.25 -28.30 -13.23
C GLU A 148 8.15 -28.28 -14.48
N GLU A 149 7.61 -27.82 -15.60
CA GLU A 149 8.27 -27.88 -16.91
C GLU A 149 7.77 -26.76 -17.83
N ILE A 150 8.68 -26.22 -18.65
CA ILE A 150 8.38 -25.29 -19.75
C ILE A 150 9.11 -25.78 -21.00
N GLY A 151 8.41 -25.90 -22.12
CA GLY A 151 9.05 -26.25 -23.40
C GLY A 151 8.13 -26.93 -24.40
N ALA A 152 8.73 -27.58 -25.40
CA ALA A 152 8.03 -28.26 -26.50
C ALA A 152 7.60 -29.71 -26.17
N PHE A 153 7.17 -29.97 -24.93
CA PHE A 153 6.69 -31.29 -24.50
C PHE A 153 5.21 -31.48 -24.85
N ARG A 154 4.73 -32.73 -24.87
CA ARG A 154 3.28 -33.03 -25.00
C ARG A 154 2.67 -33.33 -23.63
N PRO A 155 1.41 -32.93 -23.36
CA PRO A 155 0.70 -33.38 -22.17
C PRO A 155 0.71 -34.91 -22.07
N ARG A 156 0.89 -35.45 -20.86
CA ARG A 156 0.83 -36.89 -20.62
C ARG A 156 -0.64 -37.35 -20.68
N PRO A 157 -0.93 -38.62 -21.03
CA PRO A 157 -2.29 -39.14 -20.99
C PRO A 157 -2.95 -38.90 -19.62
N GLY A 158 -4.13 -38.31 -19.62
CA GLY A 158 -4.89 -38.01 -18.40
C GLY A 158 -4.55 -36.69 -17.70
N GLU A 159 -3.54 -35.92 -18.16
CA GLU A 159 -3.30 -34.57 -17.63
C GLU A 159 -4.44 -33.62 -18.04
N ALA A 160 -4.91 -32.79 -17.09
CA ALA A 160 -5.80 -31.68 -17.40
C ALA A 160 -5.03 -30.67 -18.28
N THR A 161 -5.69 -30.17 -19.32
CA THR A 161 -5.09 -29.21 -20.26
C THR A 161 -5.95 -27.99 -20.46
N ILE A 162 -5.30 -26.85 -20.67
CA ILE A 162 -5.94 -25.60 -21.09
C ILE A 162 -5.25 -25.16 -22.38
N ASN A 163 -6.02 -25.01 -23.45
CA ASN A 163 -5.51 -24.49 -24.71
C ASN A 163 -5.34 -22.97 -24.60
N VAL A 164 -4.11 -22.51 -24.75
CA VAL A 164 -3.74 -21.09 -24.67
C VAL A 164 -3.11 -20.61 -25.99
N LYS A 165 -3.41 -21.29 -27.10
CA LYS A 165 -2.92 -20.91 -28.43
C LYS A 165 -3.33 -19.48 -28.79
N GLY A 166 -2.36 -18.69 -29.26
CA GLY A 166 -2.55 -17.28 -29.59
C GLY A 166 -2.53 -16.34 -28.38
N LEU A 167 -2.43 -16.87 -27.17
CA LEU A 167 -2.31 -16.11 -25.93
C LEU A 167 -0.86 -16.03 -25.46
N VAL A 168 -0.59 -15.02 -24.64
CA VAL A 168 0.68 -14.87 -23.92
C VAL A 168 0.58 -15.53 -22.56
N VAL A 169 1.59 -16.29 -22.17
CA VAL A 169 1.76 -16.87 -20.83
C VAL A 169 2.94 -16.16 -20.16
N ALA A 170 2.67 -15.45 -19.06
CA ALA A 170 3.66 -14.64 -18.36
C ALA A 170 3.63 -14.91 -16.84
N PRO A 171 4.67 -14.54 -16.08
CA PRO A 171 4.55 -14.50 -14.62
C PRO A 171 3.41 -13.57 -14.22
N GLY A 172 2.67 -13.94 -13.19
CA GLY A 172 1.68 -13.05 -12.58
C GLY A 172 2.32 -11.72 -12.16
N PHE A 173 1.55 -10.63 -12.30
CA PHE A 173 2.08 -9.29 -12.09
C PHE A 173 2.20 -8.98 -10.60
N ILE A 174 3.24 -8.22 -10.27
CA ILE A 174 3.57 -7.79 -8.92
C ILE A 174 3.34 -6.29 -8.83
N ASP A 175 2.31 -5.92 -8.08
CA ASP A 175 2.00 -4.53 -7.79
C ASP A 175 2.80 -4.05 -6.58
N VAL A 176 3.92 -3.39 -6.85
CA VAL A 176 4.84 -2.88 -5.81
C VAL A 176 4.31 -1.65 -5.09
N HIS A 177 3.21 -1.05 -5.56
CA HIS A 177 2.57 0.09 -4.91
C HIS A 177 1.05 -0.03 -4.85
N ASN A 178 0.51 -0.55 -3.74
CA ASN A 178 -0.92 -0.82 -3.60
C ASN A 178 -1.49 -0.40 -2.23
N HIS A 179 -2.67 0.23 -2.24
CA HIS A 179 -3.35 0.75 -1.05
C HIS A 179 -4.58 -0.05 -0.61
N SER A 180 -4.71 -1.31 -1.05
CA SER A 180 -5.85 -2.17 -0.66
C SER A 180 -5.84 -2.55 0.83
N ALA A 181 -4.74 -2.35 1.56
CA ALA A 181 -4.57 -2.78 2.95
C ALA A 181 -5.74 -2.41 3.89
N GLY A 182 -6.36 -1.24 3.69
CA GLY A 182 -7.47 -0.77 4.53
C GLY A 182 -8.84 -1.39 4.22
N LEU A 183 -9.02 -1.96 3.03
CA LEU A 183 -10.31 -2.47 2.53
C LEU A 183 -10.28 -3.94 2.09
N ILE A 184 -9.10 -4.55 2.00
CA ILE A 184 -8.93 -5.91 1.49
C ILE A 184 -9.72 -6.96 2.29
N ASP A 185 -9.92 -6.75 3.60
CA ASP A 185 -10.73 -7.66 4.43
C ASP A 185 -12.21 -7.70 4.04
N GLN A 186 -12.70 -6.63 3.40
CA GLN A 186 -14.09 -6.51 2.95
C GLN A 186 -14.28 -7.12 1.55
N GLU A 187 -13.21 -7.24 0.76
CA GLU A 187 -13.24 -7.75 -0.61
C GLU A 187 -12.02 -8.61 -0.91
N LEU A 188 -11.89 -9.75 -0.22
CA LEU A 188 -10.75 -10.66 -0.36
C LEU A 188 -10.60 -11.27 -1.76
N GLY A 189 -11.68 -11.26 -2.56
CA GLY A 189 -11.66 -11.66 -3.97
C GLY A 189 -11.06 -10.61 -4.91
N ALA A 190 -10.97 -9.35 -4.45
CA ALA A 190 -10.32 -8.21 -5.11
C ALA A 190 -10.38 -8.22 -6.65
N PRO A 191 -11.59 -8.27 -7.26
CA PRO A 191 -11.76 -8.45 -8.71
C PRO A 191 -11.06 -7.35 -9.50
N THR A 192 -11.05 -6.11 -9.00
CA THR A 192 -10.37 -4.99 -9.66
C THR A 192 -8.86 -5.17 -9.74
N GLN A 193 -8.24 -5.96 -8.86
CA GLN A 193 -6.80 -6.27 -8.88
C GLN A 193 -6.52 -7.55 -9.67
N ILE A 194 -7.17 -8.68 -9.33
CA ILE A 194 -6.86 -9.96 -9.95
C ILE A 194 -7.15 -9.98 -11.46
N MET A 195 -8.18 -9.25 -11.91
CA MET A 195 -8.52 -9.14 -13.33
C MET A 195 -7.48 -8.35 -14.14
N GLN A 196 -6.60 -7.60 -13.48
CA GLN A 196 -5.44 -6.98 -14.14
C GLN A 196 -4.28 -7.96 -14.36
N GLY A 197 -4.35 -9.16 -13.77
CA GLY A 197 -3.25 -10.14 -13.75
C GLY A 197 -2.36 -10.04 -12.51
N ILE A 198 -2.75 -9.25 -11.49
CA ILE A 198 -1.97 -9.07 -10.26
C ILE A 198 -2.06 -10.32 -9.40
N THR A 199 -0.92 -10.95 -9.12
CA THR A 199 -0.81 -12.13 -8.25
C THR A 199 -0.06 -11.85 -6.95
N THR A 200 0.59 -10.69 -6.84
CA THR A 200 1.26 -10.22 -5.61
C THR A 200 1.08 -8.71 -5.47
N ALA A 201 0.79 -8.22 -4.27
CA ALA A 201 0.67 -6.79 -3.98
C ALA A 201 1.47 -6.40 -2.72
N ALA A 202 2.10 -5.23 -2.76
CA ALA A 202 2.79 -4.64 -1.62
C ALA A 202 1.91 -3.62 -0.89
N PHE A 203 1.79 -3.79 0.42
CA PHE A 203 1.02 -2.94 1.33
C PHE A 203 1.93 -2.22 2.33
N GLY A 204 1.35 -1.27 3.08
CA GLY A 204 2.09 -0.48 4.07
C GLY A 204 3.03 0.54 3.42
N LEU A 205 2.55 1.21 2.38
CA LEU A 205 3.32 2.18 1.60
C LEU A 205 2.95 3.62 1.97
N ASP A 206 3.70 4.58 1.46
CA ASP A 206 3.56 6.00 1.77
C ASP A 206 3.61 6.28 3.27
N GLY A 207 4.51 5.58 3.97
CA GLY A 207 4.72 5.75 5.41
C GLY A 207 3.59 5.21 6.28
N GLU A 208 2.51 4.72 5.69
CA GLU A 208 1.45 4.02 6.37
C GLU A 208 1.82 2.55 6.53
N GLY A 209 1.24 1.85 7.49
CA GLY A 209 1.55 0.45 7.77
C GLY A 209 0.98 0.00 9.11
N PRO A 210 0.83 -1.31 9.32
CA PRO A 210 0.30 -1.84 10.57
C PRO A 210 1.31 -1.59 11.72
N ILE A 211 0.79 -1.38 12.93
CA ILE A 211 1.62 -1.27 14.15
C ILE A 211 2.30 -2.62 14.44
N LEU A 212 1.55 -3.72 14.25
CA LEU A 212 2.05 -5.08 14.39
C LEU A 212 1.89 -5.79 13.05
N VAL A 213 3.00 -5.98 12.34
CA VAL A 213 3.05 -6.64 11.04
C VAL A 213 2.58 -8.08 11.14
N ASN A 214 2.99 -8.79 12.20
CA ASN A 214 2.59 -10.18 12.40
C ASN A 214 1.07 -10.32 12.51
N ASP A 215 0.42 -9.48 13.32
CA ASP A 215 -1.03 -9.53 13.52
C ASP A 215 -1.78 -9.22 12.23
N PHE A 216 -1.32 -8.22 11.48
CA PHE A 216 -1.92 -7.88 10.19
C PHE A 216 -1.83 -9.06 9.20
N MET A 217 -0.66 -9.70 9.12
CA MET A 217 -0.38 -10.81 8.21
C MET A 217 -1.07 -12.12 8.62
N ALA A 218 -1.19 -12.40 9.92
CA ALA A 218 -1.82 -13.61 10.44
C ALA A 218 -3.27 -13.77 9.97
N ARG A 219 -4.00 -12.66 9.77
CA ARG A 219 -5.37 -12.67 9.24
C ARG A 219 -5.46 -13.26 7.83
N PHE A 220 -4.40 -13.11 7.03
CA PHE A 220 -4.33 -13.70 5.69
C PHE A 220 -3.87 -15.16 5.71
N ASP A 221 -3.21 -15.63 6.76
CA ASP A 221 -2.97 -17.07 6.94
C ASP A 221 -4.28 -17.80 7.27
N GLU A 222 -5.16 -17.17 8.06
CA GLU A 222 -6.47 -17.72 8.42
C GLU A 222 -7.51 -17.57 7.30
N ASN A 223 -7.49 -16.43 6.59
CA ASN A 223 -8.44 -16.11 5.54
C ASN A 223 -7.72 -15.51 4.32
N PRO A 224 -7.17 -16.37 3.44
CA PRO A 224 -6.38 -15.93 2.28
C PRO A 224 -7.10 -14.93 1.38
N PRO A 225 -6.44 -13.84 0.96
CA PRO A 225 -6.88 -13.02 -0.16
C PRO A 225 -6.64 -13.74 -1.49
N VAL A 226 -7.15 -13.19 -2.60
CA VAL A 226 -6.97 -13.78 -3.93
C VAL A 226 -5.50 -13.77 -4.41
N PHE A 227 -4.72 -12.77 -4.02
CA PHE A 227 -3.31 -12.56 -4.42
C PHE A 227 -2.37 -12.58 -3.21
N ASN A 228 -1.07 -12.82 -3.44
CA ASN A 228 -0.07 -12.78 -2.37
C ASN A 228 0.14 -11.36 -1.83
N VAL A 229 0.49 -11.24 -0.55
CA VAL A 229 0.69 -9.96 0.12
C VAL A 229 2.10 -9.88 0.69
N VAL A 230 2.79 -8.76 0.44
CA VAL A 230 3.98 -8.31 1.21
C VAL A 230 3.64 -7.03 1.96
N VAL A 231 4.29 -6.78 3.09
CA VAL A 231 4.00 -5.61 3.93
C VAL A 231 5.28 -4.87 4.30
N PHE A 232 5.20 -3.55 4.30
CA PHE A 232 6.24 -2.64 4.77
C PHE A 232 5.85 -2.05 6.14
N ALA A 233 6.86 -1.77 6.96
CA ALA A 233 6.71 -0.93 8.13
C ALA A 233 6.51 0.52 7.68
N GLY A 234 5.56 1.23 8.27
CA GLY A 234 5.29 2.63 7.92
C GLY A 234 6.02 3.62 8.82
N HIS A 235 6.92 4.43 8.27
CA HIS A 235 7.61 5.51 8.99
C HIS A 235 6.64 6.48 9.68
N ASN A 236 5.56 6.86 8.98
CA ASN A 236 4.57 7.80 9.50
C ASN A 236 3.75 7.16 10.63
N THR A 237 3.43 5.86 10.53
CA THR A 237 2.86 5.08 11.65
C THR A 237 3.81 5.06 12.86
N VAL A 238 5.09 4.76 12.64
CA VAL A 238 6.09 4.67 13.72
C VAL A 238 6.28 6.03 14.42
N ARG A 239 6.33 7.15 13.67
CA ARG A 239 6.35 8.49 14.28
C ARG A 239 5.12 8.74 15.15
N ARG A 240 3.91 8.40 14.69
CA ARG A 240 2.69 8.57 15.50
C ARG A 240 2.71 7.72 16.76
N GLN A 241 3.22 6.48 16.67
CA GLN A 241 3.34 5.58 17.80
C GLN A 241 4.29 6.13 18.88
N VAL A 242 5.43 6.71 18.48
CA VAL A 242 6.48 7.15 19.42
C VAL A 242 6.28 8.58 19.91
N MET A 243 5.86 9.50 19.04
CA MET A 243 5.76 10.93 19.33
C MET A 243 4.34 11.39 19.66
N GLY A 244 3.31 10.60 19.37
CA GLY A 244 1.91 10.99 19.58
C GLY A 244 1.55 12.26 18.81
N GLN A 245 0.84 13.20 19.44
CA GLN A 245 0.42 14.47 18.82
C GLN A 245 1.57 15.46 18.58
N ASP A 246 2.74 15.21 19.18
CA ASP A 246 3.93 16.07 19.09
C ASP A 246 4.80 15.75 17.86
N TYR A 247 4.23 15.06 16.85
CA TYR A 247 4.97 14.69 15.65
C TYR A 247 5.38 15.88 14.76
N ARG A 248 4.88 17.10 15.01
CA ARG A 248 5.11 18.30 14.15
C ARG A 248 6.45 19.01 14.44
N ARG A 249 7.49 18.25 14.76
CA ARG A 249 8.87 18.72 15.01
C ARG A 249 9.87 17.62 14.67
N ALA A 250 11.16 17.95 14.63
CA ALA A 250 12.19 16.92 14.56
C ALA A 250 12.09 15.97 15.77
N ALA A 251 12.32 14.67 15.53
CA ALA A 251 12.41 13.69 16.60
C ALA A 251 13.69 13.90 17.42
N THR A 252 13.59 13.73 18.73
CA THR A 252 14.76 13.71 19.62
C THR A 252 15.58 12.43 19.43
N PRO A 253 16.86 12.40 19.80
CA PRO A 253 17.67 11.18 19.70
C PRO A 253 17.07 9.95 20.41
N GLU A 254 16.33 10.15 21.51
CA GLU A 254 15.64 9.07 22.22
C GLU A 254 14.39 8.57 21.48
N GLU A 255 13.64 9.48 20.84
CA GLU A 255 12.53 9.09 19.97
C GLU A 255 13.04 8.32 18.75
N ILE A 256 14.13 8.77 18.13
CA ILE A 256 14.74 8.05 17.00
C ILE A 256 15.12 6.62 17.40
N ARG A 257 15.75 6.41 18.57
CA ARG A 257 16.06 5.06 19.06
C ARG A 257 14.83 4.18 19.22
N ARG A 258 13.76 4.72 19.83
CA ARG A 258 12.49 3.98 19.98
C ARG A 258 11.82 3.68 18.63
N MET A 259 12.00 4.55 17.64
CA MET A 259 11.52 4.30 16.28
C MET A 259 12.36 3.24 15.57
N GLU A 260 13.69 3.23 15.74
CA GLU A 260 14.55 2.13 15.28
C GLU A 260 14.09 0.78 15.86
N ASP A 261 13.81 0.72 17.18
CA ASP A 261 13.31 -0.49 17.83
C ASP A 261 11.97 -0.96 17.22
N ALA A 262 11.05 -0.04 16.94
CA ALA A 262 9.77 -0.37 16.30
C ALA A 262 9.97 -0.92 14.88
N VAL A 263 10.88 -0.34 14.10
CA VAL A 263 11.24 -0.85 12.77
C VAL A 263 11.87 -2.24 12.87
N GLU A 264 12.79 -2.47 13.80
CA GLU A 264 13.39 -3.80 13.99
C GLU A 264 12.35 -4.86 14.39
N ILE A 265 11.37 -4.51 15.23
CA ILE A 265 10.25 -5.39 15.57
C ILE A 265 9.47 -5.74 14.30
N ALA A 266 9.12 -4.77 13.48
CA ALA A 266 8.39 -5.00 12.23
C ALA A 266 9.19 -5.90 11.26
N MET A 267 10.50 -5.68 11.11
CA MET A 267 11.35 -6.53 10.28
C MET A 267 11.40 -7.97 10.79
N ARG A 268 11.51 -8.18 12.11
CA ARG A 268 11.48 -9.53 12.71
C ARG A 268 10.13 -10.23 12.53
N GLN A 269 9.06 -9.47 12.34
CA GLN A 269 7.71 -9.97 12.08
C GLN A 269 7.45 -10.27 10.58
N GLY A 270 8.43 -10.06 9.70
CA GLY A 270 8.33 -10.35 8.27
C GLY A 270 8.04 -9.13 7.38
N ALA A 271 8.29 -7.91 7.86
CA ALA A 271 8.23 -6.75 6.97
C ALA A 271 9.34 -6.80 5.92
N PHE A 272 9.02 -6.41 4.70
CA PHE A 272 9.96 -6.36 3.57
C PHE A 272 10.86 -5.12 3.59
N GLY A 273 10.61 -4.20 4.51
CA GLY A 273 11.37 -2.97 4.65
C GLY A 273 10.60 -1.87 5.36
N LEU A 274 11.02 -0.63 5.09
CA LEU A 274 10.45 0.60 5.61
C LEU A 274 9.90 1.44 4.45
N SER A 275 8.66 1.93 4.57
CA SER A 275 8.11 2.94 3.68
C SER A 275 8.02 4.31 4.35
N SER A 276 8.04 5.40 3.59
CA SER A 276 7.81 6.77 4.10
C SER A 276 6.98 7.63 3.16
N ASN A 277 6.22 8.56 3.73
CA ASN A 277 5.68 9.72 3.01
C ASN A 277 6.23 10.99 3.65
N LEU A 278 7.03 11.70 2.87
CA LEU A 278 7.74 12.91 3.30
C LEU A 278 7.04 14.19 2.83
N GLU A 279 6.03 14.10 1.97
CA GLU A 279 5.28 15.26 1.47
C GLU A 279 4.30 15.78 2.52
N SER A 280 3.72 14.88 3.32
CA SER A 280 2.72 15.20 4.33
C SER A 280 3.13 14.75 5.74
N GLY A 281 2.52 15.38 6.75
CA GLY A 281 2.73 14.97 8.13
C GLY A 281 2.18 13.57 8.38
N PRO A 282 2.78 12.76 9.28
CA PRO A 282 3.92 13.05 10.14
C PRO A 282 5.30 13.17 9.46
N GLY A 283 5.54 12.46 8.35
CA GLY A 283 6.88 12.29 7.81
C GLY A 283 7.53 13.57 7.28
N ALA A 284 6.74 14.57 6.88
CA ALA A 284 7.23 15.88 6.45
C ALA A 284 8.13 16.61 7.47
N TYR A 285 8.02 16.30 8.77
CA TYR A 285 8.82 16.90 9.84
C TYR A 285 10.08 16.11 10.21
N SER A 286 10.33 14.99 9.53
CA SER A 286 11.53 14.16 9.74
C SER A 286 12.78 14.80 9.16
N THR A 287 13.91 14.54 9.79
CA THR A 287 15.24 14.93 9.30
C THR A 287 15.86 13.82 8.47
N LEU A 288 16.83 14.14 7.62
CA LEU A 288 17.60 13.13 6.89
C LEU A 288 18.27 12.12 7.85
N ASP A 289 18.80 12.57 8.98
CA ASP A 289 19.47 11.69 9.96
C ASP A 289 18.51 10.69 10.61
N GLU A 290 17.28 11.10 10.87
CA GLU A 290 16.20 10.21 11.31
C GLU A 290 15.90 9.15 10.24
N LEU A 291 15.67 9.56 8.98
CA LEU A 291 15.41 8.62 7.89
C LEU A 291 16.56 7.61 7.71
N VAL A 292 17.81 8.08 7.79
CA VAL A 292 19.00 7.23 7.71
C VAL A 292 19.08 6.23 8.86
N ALA A 293 18.74 6.64 10.10
CA ALA A 293 18.75 5.74 11.25
C ALA A 293 17.73 4.61 11.10
N LEU A 294 16.48 4.97 10.78
CA LEU A 294 15.39 4.00 10.62
C LEU A 294 15.61 3.09 9.42
N ALA A 295 16.06 3.63 8.28
CA ALA A 295 16.41 2.83 7.11
C ALA A 295 17.59 1.90 7.39
N ARG A 296 18.56 2.32 8.21
CA ARG A 296 19.67 1.45 8.64
C ARG A 296 19.18 0.32 9.54
N ALA A 297 18.19 0.54 10.41
CA ALA A 297 17.56 -0.53 11.17
C ALA A 297 16.96 -1.60 10.24
N ALA A 298 16.22 -1.18 9.21
CA ALA A 298 15.67 -2.10 8.19
C ALA A 298 16.76 -2.84 7.38
N SER A 299 17.88 -2.17 7.07
CA SER A 299 18.98 -2.75 6.27
C SER A 299 19.61 -4.00 6.91
N ARG A 300 19.56 -4.13 8.24
CA ARG A 300 20.10 -5.28 8.99
C ARG A 300 19.36 -6.59 8.67
N TYR A 301 18.18 -6.47 8.06
CA TYR A 301 17.29 -7.58 7.70
C TYR A 301 17.14 -7.71 6.17
N ALA A 302 18.07 -7.13 5.40
CA ALA A 302 17.99 -7.07 3.94
C ALA A 302 16.71 -6.41 3.40
N GLY A 303 16.11 -5.50 4.18
CA GLY A 303 14.92 -4.76 3.78
C GLY A 303 15.20 -3.69 2.72
N VAL A 304 14.12 -3.13 2.18
CA VAL A 304 14.14 -2.03 1.20
C VAL A 304 13.60 -0.75 1.85
N PHE A 305 14.16 0.40 1.48
CA PHE A 305 13.57 1.70 1.82
C PHE A 305 12.72 2.21 0.65
N VAL A 306 11.40 2.26 0.85
CA VAL A 306 10.42 2.76 -0.12
C VAL A 306 10.03 4.19 0.25
N CYS A 307 10.06 5.12 -0.70
CA CYS A 307 9.94 6.55 -0.40
C CYS A 307 8.99 7.27 -1.36
N HIS A 308 7.86 7.75 -0.82
CA HIS A 308 7.16 8.93 -1.34
C HIS A 308 7.93 10.16 -0.91
N VAL A 309 8.61 10.74 -1.88
CA VAL A 309 9.60 11.81 -1.70
C VAL A 309 8.98 13.10 -1.16
N ARG A 310 9.81 13.95 -0.57
CA ARG A 310 9.36 15.15 0.15
C ARG A 310 8.62 16.16 -0.70
N ASN A 311 8.92 16.20 -2.00
CA ASN A 311 8.34 17.15 -2.92
C ASN A 311 8.30 16.52 -4.32
N GLU A 312 7.17 16.60 -5.01
CA GLU A 312 7.02 16.11 -6.38
C GLU A 312 6.79 17.24 -7.39
N GLY A 313 6.76 18.49 -6.92
CA GLY A 313 6.70 19.70 -7.74
C GLY A 313 8.07 20.34 -7.89
N ASP A 314 8.17 21.63 -7.53
CA ASP A 314 9.35 22.47 -7.77
C ASP A 314 10.65 21.93 -7.15
N GLY A 315 10.56 21.11 -6.09
CA GLY A 315 11.70 20.50 -5.41
C GLY A 315 11.91 19.02 -5.70
N ALA A 316 11.34 18.48 -6.80
CA ALA A 316 11.35 17.05 -7.09
C ALA A 316 12.77 16.45 -7.21
N ILE A 317 13.70 17.17 -7.82
CA ILE A 317 15.07 16.70 -8.03
C ILE A 317 15.80 16.61 -6.68
N GLU A 318 15.67 17.63 -5.84
CA GLU A 318 16.25 17.67 -4.50
C GLU A 318 15.68 16.56 -3.61
N ALA A 319 14.37 16.32 -3.70
CA ALA A 319 13.71 15.26 -2.94
C ALA A 319 14.15 13.85 -3.37
N VAL A 320 14.37 13.62 -4.66
CA VAL A 320 14.98 12.37 -5.17
C VAL A 320 16.41 12.20 -4.67
N ARG A 321 17.21 13.28 -4.68
CA ARG A 321 18.58 13.25 -4.12
C ARG A 321 18.59 12.94 -2.62
N GLU A 322 17.62 13.44 -1.86
CA GLU A 322 17.44 13.11 -0.44
C GLU A 322 17.22 11.60 -0.25
N ALA A 323 16.31 10.99 -1.01
CA ALA A 323 16.06 9.54 -0.95
C ALA A 323 17.29 8.71 -1.32
N ILE A 324 18.03 9.13 -2.37
CA ILE A 324 19.30 8.50 -2.76
C ILE A 324 20.34 8.60 -1.63
N GLU A 325 20.39 9.73 -0.93
CA GLU A 325 21.32 9.94 0.18
C GLU A 325 21.00 9.06 1.39
N VAL A 326 19.71 8.81 1.67
CA VAL A 326 19.30 7.78 2.65
C VAL A 326 19.88 6.43 2.25
N GLY A 327 19.70 6.01 0.99
CA GLY A 327 20.25 4.77 0.46
C GLY A 327 21.76 4.65 0.64
N ARG A 328 22.49 5.72 0.27
CA ARG A 328 23.95 5.78 0.37
C ARG A 328 24.43 5.65 1.81
N ARG A 329 23.84 6.40 2.75
CA ARG A 329 24.26 6.43 4.16
C ARG A 329 23.79 5.23 4.98
N ALA A 330 22.62 4.68 4.68
CA ALA A 330 22.08 3.51 5.35
C ALA A 330 22.56 2.19 4.72
N LYS A 331 23.14 2.24 3.50
CA LYS A 331 23.51 1.06 2.69
C LYS A 331 22.33 0.12 2.48
N ILE A 332 21.19 0.70 2.13
CA ILE A 332 19.94 0.00 1.87
C ILE A 332 19.52 0.21 0.42
N PRO A 333 18.92 -0.79 -0.24
CA PRO A 333 18.25 -0.59 -1.51
C PRO A 333 17.12 0.45 -1.36
N VAL A 334 17.06 1.43 -2.28
CA VAL A 334 16.03 2.48 -2.29
C VAL A 334 15.06 2.27 -3.43
N HIS A 335 13.78 2.47 -3.15
CA HIS A 335 12.72 2.45 -4.13
C HIS A 335 11.91 3.75 -4.02
N ILE A 336 11.93 4.57 -5.06
CA ILE A 336 11.16 5.80 -5.11
C ILE A 336 9.76 5.47 -5.63
N SER A 337 8.76 5.65 -4.76
CA SER A 337 7.37 5.41 -5.07
C SER A 337 6.87 6.37 -6.14
N HIS A 338 6.01 5.87 -7.03
CA HIS A 338 5.17 6.62 -7.97
C HIS A 338 5.82 7.88 -8.53
N LEU A 339 7.06 7.74 -9.01
CA LEU A 339 7.93 8.81 -9.47
C LEU A 339 7.21 9.70 -10.48
N LYS A 340 7.12 10.99 -10.17
CA LYS A 340 6.38 11.94 -11.01
C LYS A 340 6.92 13.37 -10.89
N LEU A 341 6.41 14.21 -11.79
CA LEU A 341 6.59 15.66 -11.83
C LEU A 341 5.20 16.28 -11.71
N GLY A 342 4.73 16.41 -10.48
CA GLY A 342 3.35 16.71 -10.09
C GLY A 342 3.01 18.20 -10.00
N SER A 343 3.83 19.08 -10.59
CA SER A 343 3.45 20.49 -10.80
C SER A 343 3.81 20.96 -12.21
N ALA A 344 2.99 21.86 -12.75
CA ALA A 344 3.22 22.45 -14.07
C ALA A 344 4.57 23.16 -14.22
N ALA A 345 5.15 23.65 -13.12
CA ALA A 345 6.45 24.31 -13.10
C ALA A 345 7.65 23.37 -13.34
N VAL A 346 7.43 22.05 -13.25
CA VAL A 346 8.48 21.05 -13.47
C VAL A 346 8.22 20.11 -14.63
N TRP A 347 7.14 20.30 -15.39
CA TRP A 347 6.90 19.56 -16.62
C TRP A 347 8.06 19.69 -17.62
N GLY A 348 8.33 18.60 -18.34
CA GLY A 348 9.44 18.45 -19.27
C GLY A 348 10.77 18.05 -18.62
N LYS A 349 10.84 17.89 -17.29
CA LYS A 349 12.08 17.60 -16.57
C LYS A 349 12.32 16.12 -16.29
N ALA A 350 11.51 15.19 -16.85
CA ALA A 350 11.64 13.76 -16.53
C ALA A 350 13.05 13.21 -16.82
N ALA A 351 13.67 13.65 -17.93
CA ALA A 351 15.04 13.24 -18.26
C ALA A 351 16.07 13.70 -17.22
N ALA A 352 15.93 14.90 -16.67
CA ALA A 352 16.81 15.41 -15.61
C ALA A 352 16.61 14.63 -14.30
N LEU A 353 15.36 14.30 -13.96
CA LEU A 353 15.04 13.49 -12.78
C LEU A 353 15.64 12.08 -12.89
N LEU A 354 15.52 11.43 -14.05
CA LEU A 354 16.10 10.11 -14.31
C LEU A 354 17.64 10.14 -14.31
N ALA A 355 18.25 11.24 -14.76
CA ALA A 355 19.70 11.39 -14.74
C ALA A 355 20.28 11.31 -13.32
N GLU A 356 19.56 11.78 -12.30
CA GLU A 356 19.96 11.61 -10.89
C GLU A 356 19.96 10.14 -10.46
N ILE A 357 18.92 9.39 -10.84
CA ILE A 357 18.80 7.95 -10.57
C ILE A 357 19.95 7.21 -11.26
N ASP A 358 20.21 7.48 -12.54
CA ASP A 358 21.29 6.84 -13.29
C ASP A 358 22.67 7.17 -12.74
N ALA A 359 22.90 8.43 -12.35
CA ALA A 359 24.16 8.84 -11.73
C ALA A 359 24.39 8.10 -10.41
N ALA A 360 23.37 7.98 -9.56
CA ALA A 360 23.45 7.23 -8.31
C ALA A 360 23.72 5.75 -8.53
N ARG A 361 23.05 5.12 -9.51
CA ARG A 361 23.27 3.72 -9.89
C ARG A 361 24.69 3.47 -10.40
N LYS A 362 25.24 4.38 -11.22
CA LYS A 362 26.63 4.32 -11.68
C LYS A 362 27.64 4.44 -10.53
N GLN A 363 27.27 5.13 -9.46
CA GLN A 363 28.06 5.25 -8.22
C GLN A 363 27.86 4.06 -7.26
N GLY A 364 27.07 3.04 -7.64
CA GLY A 364 26.84 1.85 -6.84
C GLY A 364 25.71 1.96 -5.81
N VAL A 365 24.90 3.03 -5.84
CA VAL A 365 23.68 3.10 -5.03
C VAL A 365 22.59 2.27 -5.70
N ASP A 366 22.03 1.30 -4.98
CA ASP A 366 20.94 0.48 -5.49
C ASP A 366 19.58 1.21 -5.39
N VAL A 367 19.26 1.98 -6.43
CA VAL A 367 18.01 2.74 -6.52
C VAL A 367 17.16 2.32 -7.72
N THR A 368 15.86 2.12 -7.50
CA THR A 368 14.81 1.98 -8.53
C THR A 368 13.65 2.94 -8.24
N ALA A 369 12.71 3.02 -9.17
CA ALA A 369 11.45 3.73 -8.99
C ALA A 369 10.30 2.92 -9.60
N ASP A 370 9.07 3.33 -9.35
CA ASP A 370 7.87 2.86 -10.05
C ASP A 370 7.05 4.06 -10.54
N VAL A 371 6.13 3.81 -11.46
CA VAL A 371 5.19 4.80 -11.98
C VAL A 371 3.90 4.10 -12.42
N PHE A 372 2.78 4.81 -12.37
CA PHE A 372 1.51 4.39 -12.95
C PHE A 372 1.28 5.04 -14.34
N PRO A 373 0.57 4.40 -15.28
CA PRO A 373 0.42 4.85 -16.69
C PRO A 373 -0.64 5.94 -16.89
N TYR A 374 -0.71 6.90 -15.96
CA TYR A 374 -1.68 7.99 -15.99
C TYR A 374 -0.98 9.32 -15.76
N ASN A 375 -1.50 10.39 -16.37
CA ASN A 375 -1.04 11.76 -16.15
C ASN A 375 -1.78 12.46 -15.00
N SER A 376 -2.58 11.72 -14.25
CA SER A 376 -3.37 12.21 -13.13
C SER A 376 -3.16 11.40 -11.86
N SER A 377 -3.29 12.09 -10.73
CA SER A 377 -3.39 11.48 -9.40
C SER A 377 -4.76 11.76 -8.79
N GLU A 378 -5.11 11.03 -7.74
CA GLU A 378 -6.30 11.31 -6.94
C GLU A 378 -5.88 11.92 -5.60
N SER A 379 -6.55 13.00 -5.21
CA SER A 379 -6.23 13.71 -3.97
C SER A 379 -7.48 14.34 -3.35
N ASP A 380 -7.44 14.56 -2.04
CA ASP A 380 -8.35 15.49 -1.39
C ASP A 380 -8.09 16.90 -1.93
N LEU A 381 -9.17 17.65 -2.19
CA LEU A 381 -9.08 19.02 -2.67
C LEU A 381 -8.30 19.92 -1.71
N ALA A 382 -8.40 19.69 -0.40
CA ALA A 382 -7.65 20.44 0.61
C ALA A 382 -6.14 20.15 0.57
N ALA A 383 -5.73 18.94 0.19
CA ALA A 383 -4.32 18.56 0.13
C ALA A 383 -3.56 19.31 -0.98
N LEU A 384 -4.25 19.79 -2.01
CA LEU A 384 -3.65 20.63 -3.07
C LEU A 384 -3.11 21.96 -2.53
N LEU A 385 -3.57 22.43 -1.35
CA LEU A 385 -3.03 23.60 -0.67
C LEU A 385 -1.68 23.32 0.04
N ARG A 386 -1.22 22.06 0.08
CA ARG A 386 0.04 21.64 0.70
C ARG A 386 0.18 22.09 2.16
N GLY A 387 -0.91 21.98 2.91
CA GLY A 387 -0.98 22.35 4.33
C GLY A 387 -1.15 23.84 4.61
N GLN A 388 -1.22 24.70 3.59
CA GLN A 388 -1.54 26.11 3.76
C GLN A 388 -3.02 26.32 4.06
N SER A 389 -3.33 27.43 4.75
CA SER A 389 -4.69 27.88 4.96
C SER A 389 -5.41 28.10 3.62
N PRO A 390 -6.74 27.86 3.52
CA PRO A 390 -7.53 28.03 2.30
C PRO A 390 -7.77 29.52 2.00
N GLU A 391 -6.70 30.23 1.66
CA GLU A 391 -6.68 31.62 1.26
C GLU A 391 -6.52 31.72 -0.25
N ARG A 392 -6.96 32.85 -0.83
CA ARG A 392 -6.98 33.04 -2.29
C ARG A 392 -5.63 32.85 -2.95
N GLN A 393 -4.53 33.25 -2.30
CA GLN A 393 -3.18 33.06 -2.83
C GLN A 393 -2.77 31.58 -2.89
N ALA A 394 -3.00 30.82 -1.82
CA ALA A 394 -2.72 29.39 -1.76
C ALA A 394 -3.59 28.61 -2.76
N ALA A 395 -4.86 28.99 -2.86
CA ALA A 395 -5.80 28.41 -3.82
C ALA A 395 -5.40 28.69 -5.27
N ALA A 396 -5.01 29.93 -5.59
CA ALA A 396 -4.48 30.28 -6.91
C ALA A 396 -3.22 29.48 -7.26
N ARG A 397 -2.33 29.28 -6.28
CA ARG A 397 -1.13 28.47 -6.46
C ARG A 397 -1.47 27.00 -6.72
N ALA A 398 -2.39 26.41 -5.97
CA ALA A 398 -2.84 25.03 -6.16
C ALA A 398 -3.40 24.80 -7.57
N VAL A 399 -4.27 25.70 -8.05
CA VAL A 399 -4.82 25.64 -9.41
C VAL A 399 -3.73 25.78 -10.47
N LYS A 400 -2.76 26.70 -10.26
CA LYS A 400 -1.62 26.87 -11.16
C LYS A 400 -0.71 25.64 -11.19
N ASP A 401 -0.41 25.05 -10.04
CA ASP A 401 0.44 23.86 -9.94
C ASP A 401 -0.21 22.66 -10.63
N ALA A 402 -1.54 22.53 -10.60
CA ALA A 402 -2.28 21.54 -11.38
C ALA A 402 -2.24 21.76 -12.90
N GLY A 403 -1.74 22.90 -13.38
CA GLY A 403 -1.76 23.28 -14.80
C GLY A 403 -3.04 23.99 -15.23
N GLY A 404 -3.87 24.44 -14.29
CA GLY A 404 -5.12 25.16 -14.54
C GLY A 404 -6.36 24.44 -14.02
N ALA A 405 -7.49 25.16 -13.98
CA ALA A 405 -8.76 24.64 -13.45
C ALA A 405 -9.36 23.52 -14.31
N ALA A 406 -9.07 23.48 -15.61
CA ALA A 406 -9.46 22.40 -16.51
C ALA A 406 -8.86 21.04 -16.12
N ASN A 407 -7.73 21.04 -15.40
CA ASN A 407 -7.03 19.81 -15.00
C ASN A 407 -7.50 19.25 -13.64
N ILE A 408 -8.45 19.90 -12.98
CA ILE A 408 -8.97 19.47 -11.68
C ILE A 408 -10.38 18.93 -11.89
N LEU A 409 -10.50 17.61 -12.08
CA LEU A 409 -11.79 16.93 -12.19
C LEU A 409 -12.34 16.63 -10.80
N ILE A 410 -13.45 17.26 -10.43
CA ILE A 410 -14.11 17.01 -9.14
C ILE A 410 -14.83 15.66 -9.25
N VAL A 411 -14.39 14.66 -8.51
CA VAL A 411 -15.08 13.35 -8.45
C VAL A 411 -16.08 13.28 -7.31
N ARG A 412 -15.90 14.14 -6.30
CA ARG A 412 -16.80 14.23 -5.15
C ARG A 412 -16.70 15.61 -4.52
N ALA A 413 -17.83 16.24 -4.23
CA ALA A 413 -17.91 17.43 -3.39
C ALA A 413 -18.98 17.23 -2.31
N GLU A 414 -18.63 17.42 -1.04
CA GLU A 414 -19.43 16.94 0.11
C GLU A 414 -20.85 17.51 0.14
N LYS A 415 -21.00 18.82 -0.14
CA LYS A 415 -22.30 19.50 -0.13
C LYS A 415 -22.81 19.88 -1.52
N ARG A 416 -22.06 19.56 -2.58
CA ARG A 416 -22.41 19.87 -3.97
C ARG A 416 -22.26 18.65 -4.88
N PRO A 417 -23.10 17.61 -4.71
CA PRO A 417 -23.03 16.41 -5.55
C PRO A 417 -23.19 16.71 -7.05
N ASP A 418 -23.82 17.83 -7.41
CA ASP A 418 -23.97 18.32 -8.79
C ASP A 418 -22.65 18.76 -9.46
N TYR A 419 -21.57 18.86 -8.70
CA TYR A 419 -20.21 19.16 -9.18
C TYR A 419 -19.42 17.93 -9.60
N SER A 420 -19.87 16.73 -9.23
CA SER A 420 -19.17 15.49 -9.56
C SER A 420 -19.06 15.30 -11.08
N PHE A 421 -17.91 14.80 -11.51
CA PHE A 421 -17.53 14.54 -12.90
C PHE A 421 -17.51 15.79 -13.79
N LYS A 422 -17.23 16.96 -13.18
CA LYS A 422 -16.97 18.21 -13.88
C LYS A 422 -15.61 18.76 -13.47
N THR A 423 -14.91 19.38 -14.43
CA THR A 423 -13.68 20.10 -14.10
C THR A 423 -14.02 21.34 -13.27
N LEU A 424 -13.07 21.83 -12.47
CA LEU A 424 -13.24 23.06 -11.72
C LEU A 424 -13.62 24.25 -12.63
N GLU A 425 -13.09 24.27 -13.85
CA GLU A 425 -13.46 25.24 -14.89
C GLU A 425 -14.93 25.10 -15.34
N GLN A 426 -15.39 23.87 -15.59
CA GLN A 426 -16.78 23.61 -15.96
C GLN A 426 -17.76 23.95 -14.83
N VAL A 427 -17.36 23.72 -13.58
CA VAL A 427 -18.17 24.10 -12.41
C VAL A 427 -18.26 25.62 -12.26
N ALA A 428 -17.17 26.34 -12.52
CA ALA A 428 -17.18 27.80 -12.51
C ALA A 428 -18.07 28.38 -13.62
N GLY A 429 -17.94 27.87 -14.84
CA GLY A 429 -18.64 28.41 -15.99
C GLY A 429 -18.14 29.80 -16.38
N ALA A 430 -18.84 30.45 -17.31
CA ALA A 430 -18.41 31.74 -17.85
C ALA A 430 -18.59 32.88 -16.84
N GLY A 431 -17.55 33.70 -16.66
CA GLY A 431 -17.59 34.92 -15.83
C GLY A 431 -17.41 34.70 -14.33
N VAL A 432 -17.16 33.47 -13.89
CA VAL A 432 -16.86 33.13 -12.49
C VAL A 432 -15.39 32.71 -12.38
N ASP A 433 -14.68 33.21 -11.39
CA ASP A 433 -13.30 32.81 -11.12
C ASP A 433 -13.27 31.37 -10.53
N PRO A 434 -12.59 30.41 -11.18
CA PRO A 434 -12.46 29.05 -10.66
C PRO A 434 -11.82 28.97 -9.27
N ILE A 435 -11.00 29.95 -8.88
CA ILE A 435 -10.39 30.01 -7.54
C ILE A 435 -11.46 30.24 -6.46
N ASP A 436 -12.45 31.08 -6.74
CA ASP A 436 -13.54 31.36 -5.79
C ASP A 436 -14.43 30.13 -5.60
N VAL A 437 -14.69 29.39 -6.68
CA VAL A 437 -15.40 28.10 -6.64
C VAL A 437 -14.61 27.06 -5.84
N TYR A 438 -13.31 26.96 -6.07
CA TYR A 438 -12.46 26.02 -5.33
C TYR A 438 -12.47 26.32 -3.83
N LEU A 439 -12.29 27.58 -3.44
CA LEU A 439 -12.42 28.01 -2.04
C LEU A 439 -13.81 27.73 -1.48
N GLN A 440 -14.86 27.92 -2.27
CA GLN A 440 -16.22 27.63 -1.84
C GLN A 440 -16.41 26.13 -1.56
N ILE A 441 -15.91 25.26 -2.43
CA ILE A 441 -15.93 23.79 -2.20
C ILE A 441 -15.23 23.46 -0.88
N LEU A 442 -14.07 24.05 -0.60
CA LEU A 442 -13.35 23.83 0.66
C LEU A 442 -14.15 24.30 1.89
N ARG A 443 -14.81 25.46 1.83
CA ARG A 443 -15.71 25.93 2.89
C ARG A 443 -16.93 25.03 3.07
N ASP A 444 -17.38 24.41 1.98
CA ASP A 444 -18.51 23.50 1.94
C ASP A 444 -18.18 22.06 2.37
N GLY A 445 -17.06 21.87 3.08
CA GLY A 445 -16.63 20.58 3.61
C GLY A 445 -15.60 19.87 2.72
N GLY A 446 -15.24 20.44 1.58
CA GLY A 446 -14.24 19.92 0.68
C GLY A 446 -14.78 18.85 -0.27
N GLY A 447 -13.87 17.99 -0.71
CA GLY A 447 -14.15 17.00 -1.74
C GLY A 447 -12.88 16.30 -2.21
N ARG A 448 -13.03 15.42 -3.20
CA ARG A 448 -11.94 14.69 -3.85
C ARG A 448 -11.89 15.06 -5.33
N ALA A 449 -10.69 15.09 -5.88
CA ALA A 449 -10.47 15.37 -7.28
C ALA A 449 -9.44 14.42 -7.88
N ILE A 450 -9.63 14.13 -9.16
CA ILE A 450 -8.58 13.61 -10.04
C ILE A 450 -7.91 14.82 -10.67
N VAL A 451 -6.60 14.93 -10.47
CA VAL A 451 -5.81 16.09 -10.88
C VAL A 451 -4.81 15.67 -11.94
N ALA A 452 -4.97 16.15 -13.17
CA ALA A 452 -4.05 15.94 -14.28
C ALA A 452 -2.81 16.84 -14.15
N SER A 453 -2.06 16.66 -13.06
CA SER A 453 -0.91 17.49 -12.67
C SER A 453 0.41 17.05 -13.29
N MET A 454 0.43 16.05 -14.16
CA MET A 454 1.63 15.53 -14.82
C MET A 454 1.55 15.73 -16.34
N ALA A 455 2.69 16.00 -16.96
CA ALA A 455 2.77 15.99 -18.42
C ALA A 455 2.83 14.55 -18.95
N GLU A 456 1.95 14.26 -19.90
CA GLU A 456 1.86 12.96 -20.59
C GLU A 456 3.19 12.49 -21.20
N LYS A 457 3.99 13.42 -21.72
CA LYS A 457 5.33 13.15 -22.26
C LYS A 457 6.31 12.70 -21.17
N ASP A 458 6.22 13.27 -19.98
CA ASP A 458 7.08 12.91 -18.86
C ASP A 458 6.73 11.51 -18.36
N VAL A 459 5.45 11.19 -18.17
CA VAL A 459 4.99 9.84 -17.79
C VAL A 459 5.55 8.78 -18.75
N ARG A 460 5.47 9.03 -20.07
CA ARG A 460 6.04 8.14 -21.10
C ARG A 460 7.57 8.04 -21.02
N THR A 461 8.24 9.13 -20.68
CA THR A 461 9.70 9.14 -20.48
C THR A 461 10.10 8.29 -19.28
N LEU A 462 9.40 8.42 -18.15
CA LEU A 462 9.61 7.62 -16.94
C LEU A 462 9.32 6.13 -17.21
N MET A 463 8.20 5.82 -17.87
CA MET A 463 7.81 4.45 -18.22
C MET A 463 8.85 3.71 -19.07
N ARG A 464 9.55 4.40 -19.98
CA ARG A 464 10.61 3.81 -20.82
C ARG A 464 11.87 3.43 -20.03
N HIS A 465 12.11 4.02 -18.87
CA HIS A 465 13.38 3.90 -18.17
C HIS A 465 13.60 2.51 -17.56
N ALA A 466 14.76 1.88 -17.77
CA ALA A 466 14.98 0.47 -17.44
C ALA A 466 14.88 0.13 -15.94
N SER A 467 15.08 1.10 -15.06
CA SER A 467 14.98 0.95 -13.59
C SER A 467 13.63 1.37 -13.01
N VAL A 468 12.66 1.73 -13.87
CA VAL A 468 11.31 2.13 -13.46
C VAL A 468 10.35 0.96 -13.67
N MET A 469 9.70 0.55 -12.59
CA MET A 469 8.67 -0.50 -12.55
C MET A 469 7.28 0.09 -12.84
N VAL A 470 6.33 -0.80 -13.08
CA VAL A 470 4.91 -0.43 -13.12
C VAL A 470 4.33 -0.71 -11.74
N ALA A 471 3.60 0.26 -11.19
CA ALA A 471 2.80 0.07 -9.99
C ALA A 471 1.47 0.79 -10.15
N SER A 472 0.42 0.34 -9.46
CA SER A 472 -0.90 0.92 -9.64
C SER A 472 -1.07 2.24 -8.89
N ASP A 473 -0.49 2.35 -7.68
CA ASP A 473 -0.84 3.38 -6.69
C ASP A 473 -2.37 3.43 -6.42
N GLY A 474 -3.07 2.35 -6.75
CA GLY A 474 -4.49 2.17 -6.55
C GLY A 474 -4.76 1.14 -5.46
N GLY A 475 -6.02 0.74 -5.36
CA GLY A 475 -6.41 -0.31 -4.44
C GLY A 475 -7.89 -0.59 -4.51
N VAL A 476 -8.31 -1.64 -3.82
CA VAL A 476 -9.73 -1.95 -3.58
C VAL A 476 -10.45 -0.69 -3.09
N GLY A 477 -11.55 -0.31 -3.75
CA GLY A 477 -12.42 0.81 -3.35
C GLY A 477 -11.94 2.23 -3.70
N TYR A 478 -10.82 2.40 -4.42
CA TYR A 478 -10.32 3.71 -4.84
C TYR A 478 -11.01 4.21 -6.11
N ALA A 479 -11.21 5.53 -6.23
CA ALA A 479 -11.98 6.12 -7.33
C ALA A 479 -11.11 6.56 -8.53
N HIS A 480 -9.79 6.45 -8.47
CA HIS A 480 -8.95 6.65 -9.65
C HIS A 480 -8.95 5.39 -10.55
N PRO A 481 -9.07 5.54 -11.89
CA PRO A 481 -9.04 4.41 -12.85
C PRO A 481 -7.83 3.46 -12.74
N ARG A 482 -6.71 3.98 -12.22
CA ARG A 482 -5.47 3.22 -11.98
C ARG A 482 -5.69 1.98 -11.11
N SER A 483 -6.70 1.99 -10.25
CA SER A 483 -7.03 0.88 -9.35
C SER A 483 -7.49 -0.39 -10.08
N ALA A 484 -8.08 -0.26 -11.27
CA ALA A 484 -8.60 -1.37 -12.07
C ALA A 484 -7.98 -1.46 -13.48
N GLY A 485 -7.15 -0.50 -13.89
CA GLY A 485 -6.67 -0.39 -15.27
C GLY A 485 -5.15 -0.39 -15.48
N THR A 486 -4.33 -0.25 -14.45
CA THR A 486 -2.88 0.02 -14.61
C THR A 486 -2.16 -1.00 -15.51
N PHE A 487 -2.19 -2.29 -15.17
CA PHE A 487 -1.41 -3.29 -15.92
C PHE A 487 -1.96 -3.52 -17.34
N PRO A 488 -3.29 -3.65 -17.55
CA PRO A 488 -3.89 -3.72 -18.88
C PRO A 488 -3.64 -2.48 -19.73
N ARG A 489 -3.58 -1.29 -19.14
CA ARG A 489 -3.23 -0.04 -19.84
C ARG A 489 -1.81 -0.06 -20.38
N VAL A 490 -0.85 -0.58 -19.60
CA VAL A 490 0.52 -0.76 -20.09
C VAL A 490 0.55 -1.71 -21.28
N LEU A 491 -0.12 -2.86 -21.18
CA LEU A 491 -0.08 -3.89 -22.23
C LEU A 491 -0.87 -3.50 -23.49
N GLY A 492 -2.05 -2.89 -23.33
CA GLY A 492 -2.90 -2.45 -24.43
C GLY A 492 -2.39 -1.16 -25.06
N MET A 493 -2.36 -0.09 -24.27
CA MET A 493 -2.04 1.25 -24.79
C MET A 493 -0.53 1.40 -25.02
N LEU A 494 0.31 1.18 -23.99
CA LEU A 494 1.74 1.50 -24.11
C LEU A 494 2.52 0.50 -24.96
N VAL A 495 2.17 -0.79 -24.93
CA VAL A 495 2.86 -1.83 -25.72
C VAL A 495 2.22 -2.01 -27.09
N ARG A 496 0.93 -2.38 -27.18
CA ARG A 496 0.30 -2.70 -28.47
C ARG A 496 0.07 -1.46 -29.33
N GLU A 497 -0.51 -0.40 -28.78
CA GLU A 497 -0.95 0.76 -29.55
C GLU A 497 0.18 1.78 -29.79
N GLU A 498 0.84 2.24 -28.73
CA GLU A 498 1.89 3.26 -28.80
C GLU A 498 3.28 2.69 -29.13
N LYS A 499 3.49 1.37 -28.95
CA LYS A 499 4.80 0.70 -29.11
C LYS A 499 5.92 1.41 -28.33
N LEU A 500 5.59 1.87 -27.13
CA LEU A 500 6.50 2.58 -26.22
C LEU A 500 7.68 1.68 -25.79
N MET A 501 7.40 0.39 -25.60
CA MET A 501 8.35 -0.66 -25.22
C MET A 501 7.88 -2.02 -25.78
N SER A 502 8.75 -3.04 -25.75
CA SER A 502 8.36 -4.40 -26.12
C SER A 502 7.48 -5.04 -25.05
N LEU A 503 6.75 -6.09 -25.43
CA LEU A 503 5.94 -6.88 -24.51
C LEU A 503 6.80 -7.51 -23.40
N GLU A 504 7.97 -8.02 -23.77
CA GLU A 504 8.93 -8.64 -22.86
C GLU A 504 9.45 -7.67 -21.80
N GLU A 505 9.75 -6.42 -22.19
CA GLU A 505 10.19 -5.39 -21.25
C GLU A 505 9.06 -4.94 -20.33
N ALA A 506 7.84 -4.81 -20.84
CA ALA A 506 6.67 -4.53 -20.01
C ALA A 506 6.45 -5.65 -18.98
N VAL A 507 6.44 -6.92 -19.40
CA VAL A 507 6.30 -8.06 -18.49
C VAL A 507 7.43 -8.07 -17.46
N ARG A 508 8.70 -7.82 -17.86
CA ARG A 508 9.82 -7.71 -16.91
C ARG A 508 9.59 -6.62 -15.85
N LYS A 509 9.12 -5.44 -16.26
CA LYS A 509 8.79 -4.30 -15.38
C LYS A 509 7.62 -4.55 -14.44
N MET A 510 6.76 -5.51 -14.76
CA MET A 510 5.58 -5.91 -13.97
C MET A 510 5.80 -7.23 -13.19
N SER A 511 6.95 -7.90 -13.33
CA SER A 511 7.21 -9.20 -12.71
C SER A 511 8.63 -9.33 -12.15
N THR A 512 9.63 -9.68 -12.95
CA THR A 512 10.98 -10.00 -12.46
C THR A 512 11.66 -8.78 -11.83
N LEU A 513 11.45 -7.56 -12.33
CA LEU A 513 12.04 -6.35 -11.75
C LEU A 513 11.46 -6.05 -10.35
N PRO A 514 10.12 -6.01 -10.16
CA PRO A 514 9.49 -6.05 -8.83
C PRO A 514 9.97 -7.18 -7.92
N ALA A 515 10.00 -8.42 -8.41
CA ALA A 515 10.41 -9.57 -7.61
C ALA A 515 11.86 -9.43 -7.12
N ALA A 516 12.76 -8.93 -7.97
CA ALA A 516 14.14 -8.67 -7.60
C ALA A 516 14.24 -7.57 -6.54
N ARG A 517 13.46 -6.48 -6.65
CA ARG A 517 13.43 -5.41 -5.65
C ARG A 517 12.95 -5.93 -4.29
N LEU A 518 11.93 -6.77 -4.28
CA LEU A 518 11.35 -7.34 -3.06
C LEU A 518 12.08 -8.61 -2.57
N GLY A 519 13.12 -9.09 -3.25
CA GLY A 519 13.83 -10.31 -2.85
C GLY A 519 13.05 -11.61 -3.05
N LEU A 520 11.99 -11.61 -3.87
CA LEU A 520 11.10 -12.76 -4.12
C LEU A 520 11.72 -13.75 -5.12
N LYS A 521 12.66 -14.59 -4.65
CA LYS A 521 13.47 -15.49 -5.50
C LYS A 521 12.70 -16.54 -6.32
N GLU A 522 11.53 -16.96 -5.84
CA GLU A 522 10.71 -18.01 -6.46
C GLU A 522 9.46 -17.46 -7.18
N ARG A 523 9.32 -16.13 -7.32
CA ARG A 523 8.17 -15.47 -7.96
C ARG A 523 8.63 -14.49 -9.04
N GLY A 524 7.69 -14.01 -9.86
CA GLY A 524 7.93 -13.00 -10.89
C GLY A 524 8.74 -13.49 -12.09
N ILE A 525 9.00 -14.80 -12.22
CA ILE A 525 9.69 -15.41 -13.35
C ILE A 525 9.10 -16.80 -13.64
N LEU A 526 8.89 -17.14 -14.92
CA LEU A 526 8.47 -18.48 -15.32
C LEU A 526 9.71 -19.36 -15.52
N ARG A 527 10.01 -20.18 -14.52
CA ARG A 527 11.13 -21.13 -14.55
C ARG A 527 10.75 -22.37 -13.76
N LYS A 528 11.29 -23.52 -14.16
CA LYS A 528 11.16 -24.77 -13.39
C LYS A 528 11.48 -24.54 -11.91
N GLY A 529 10.58 -24.99 -11.04
CA GLY A 529 10.65 -24.87 -9.59
C GLY A 529 10.06 -23.57 -9.01
N ALA A 530 9.84 -22.52 -9.82
CA ALA A 530 9.21 -21.29 -9.36
C ALA A 530 7.74 -21.54 -8.96
N ASN A 531 7.19 -20.68 -8.11
CA ASN A 531 5.78 -20.71 -7.76
C ASN A 531 4.94 -20.41 -9.01
N ALA A 532 3.80 -21.10 -9.13
CA ALA A 532 2.90 -20.95 -10.26
C ALA A 532 1.98 -19.73 -10.09
N ASP A 533 2.58 -18.55 -9.98
CA ASP A 533 1.90 -17.29 -10.20
C ASP A 533 1.97 -16.97 -11.70
N VAL A 534 0.88 -17.15 -12.42
CA VAL A 534 0.85 -17.08 -13.89
C VAL A 534 -0.32 -16.25 -14.34
N VAL A 535 -0.10 -15.36 -15.30
CA VAL A 535 -1.16 -14.67 -16.04
C VAL A 535 -1.14 -15.11 -17.50
N VAL A 536 -2.31 -15.39 -18.05
CA VAL A 536 -2.52 -15.69 -19.45
C VAL A 536 -3.45 -14.65 -20.03
N PHE A 537 -3.04 -13.96 -21.09
CA PHE A 537 -3.82 -12.88 -21.68
C PHE A 537 -3.74 -12.87 -23.20
N ASP A 538 -4.78 -12.32 -23.82
CA ASP A 538 -4.84 -12.05 -25.25
C ASP A 538 -4.13 -10.72 -25.55
N PRO A 539 -2.96 -10.74 -26.22
CA PRO A 539 -2.22 -9.51 -26.52
C PRO A 539 -2.96 -8.59 -27.49
N THR A 540 -3.93 -9.11 -28.26
CA THR A 540 -4.71 -8.33 -29.24
C THR A 540 -5.91 -7.63 -28.61
N GLN A 541 -6.42 -8.14 -27.48
CA GLN A 541 -7.62 -7.61 -26.83
C GLN A 541 -7.36 -6.91 -25.49
N ILE A 542 -6.22 -7.15 -24.84
CA ILE A 542 -5.95 -6.61 -23.50
C ILE A 542 -6.07 -5.08 -23.45
N ARG A 543 -6.92 -4.57 -22.55
CA ARG A 543 -7.15 -3.12 -22.37
C ARG A 543 -7.78 -2.82 -21.02
N ASP A 544 -7.49 -1.63 -20.51
CA ASP A 544 -8.22 -1.04 -19.39
C ASP A 544 -9.58 -0.50 -19.84
N LYS A 545 -10.54 -0.48 -18.90
CA LYS A 545 -11.88 0.10 -19.11
C LYS A 545 -12.27 1.13 -18.06
N ALA A 546 -11.56 1.15 -16.95
CA ALA A 546 -11.83 2.06 -15.85
C ALA A 546 -11.73 3.51 -16.32
N ALA A 547 -12.71 4.31 -15.92
CA ALA A 547 -12.80 5.74 -16.18
C ALA A 547 -13.20 6.46 -14.89
N PRO A 548 -13.01 7.77 -14.74
CA PRO A 548 -13.39 8.48 -13.52
C PRO A 548 -14.83 8.20 -13.05
N GLU A 549 -15.76 8.04 -14.00
CA GLU A 549 -17.19 7.79 -13.75
C GLU A 549 -17.51 6.34 -13.37
N ASP A 550 -16.67 5.39 -13.82
CA ASP A 550 -16.73 3.98 -13.44
C ASP A 550 -15.30 3.46 -13.19
N PRO A 551 -14.71 3.83 -12.03
CA PRO A 551 -13.30 3.54 -11.75
C PRO A 551 -13.06 2.07 -11.40
N THR A 552 -14.14 1.31 -11.22
CA THR A 552 -14.13 -0.12 -10.92
C THR A 552 -14.35 -0.99 -12.15
N ALA A 553 -14.54 -0.41 -13.33
CA ALA A 553 -14.76 -1.18 -14.55
C ALA A 553 -13.61 -2.17 -14.80
N LEU A 554 -13.96 -3.45 -14.84
CA LEU A 554 -12.97 -4.52 -14.99
C LEU A 554 -12.32 -4.46 -16.38
N PRO A 555 -11.02 -4.72 -16.48
CA PRO A 555 -10.32 -4.76 -17.76
C PRO A 555 -10.72 -5.97 -18.60
N GLU A 556 -10.36 -5.95 -19.87
CA GLU A 556 -10.59 -7.06 -20.81
C GLU A 556 -9.26 -7.68 -21.23
N GLY A 557 -9.33 -8.92 -21.76
CA GLY A 557 -8.21 -9.63 -22.38
C GLY A 557 -7.41 -10.57 -21.48
N VAL A 558 -7.45 -10.42 -20.14
CA VAL A 558 -6.93 -11.44 -19.22
C VAL A 558 -7.84 -12.67 -19.25
N GLN A 559 -7.30 -13.84 -19.59
CA GLN A 559 -8.07 -15.08 -19.79
C GLN A 559 -7.97 -16.01 -18.59
N PHE A 560 -6.75 -16.23 -18.09
CA PHE A 560 -6.50 -17.10 -16.95
C PHE A 560 -5.50 -16.47 -16.00
N VAL A 561 -5.72 -16.64 -14.69
CA VAL A 561 -4.76 -16.25 -13.66
C VAL A 561 -4.63 -17.39 -12.67
N PHE A 562 -3.39 -17.73 -12.36
CA PHE A 562 -3.03 -18.68 -11.32
C PHE A 562 -2.29 -17.94 -10.21
N VAL A 563 -2.67 -18.18 -8.97
CA VAL A 563 -1.95 -17.73 -7.78
C VAL A 563 -1.56 -18.96 -6.99
N ASN A 564 -0.26 -19.16 -6.75
CA ASN A 564 0.26 -20.39 -6.15
C ASN A 564 -0.29 -21.67 -6.83
N GLY A 565 -0.52 -21.62 -8.15
CA GLY A 565 -1.06 -22.70 -8.98
C GLY A 565 -2.56 -22.95 -8.86
N VAL A 566 -3.30 -22.17 -8.07
CA VAL A 566 -4.77 -22.22 -8.04
C VAL A 566 -5.34 -21.26 -9.08
N LEU A 567 -6.29 -21.72 -9.89
CA LEU A 567 -6.93 -20.92 -10.93
C LEU A 567 -7.93 -19.92 -10.32
N THR A 568 -7.55 -18.64 -10.27
CA THR A 568 -8.33 -17.54 -9.68
C THR A 568 -9.12 -16.73 -10.72
N VAL A 569 -8.71 -16.78 -11.99
CA VAL A 569 -9.46 -16.24 -13.14
C VAL A 569 -9.54 -17.31 -14.21
N LYS A 570 -10.73 -17.52 -14.77
CA LYS A 570 -10.99 -18.47 -15.86
C LYS A 570 -11.88 -17.85 -16.91
N ASP A 571 -11.48 -17.95 -18.18
CA ASP A 571 -12.20 -17.43 -19.34
C ASP A 571 -12.63 -15.95 -19.14
N GLY A 572 -11.72 -15.16 -18.58
CA GLY A 572 -11.94 -13.73 -18.31
C GLY A 572 -12.90 -13.41 -17.17
N ARG A 573 -13.13 -14.34 -16.24
CA ARG A 573 -13.97 -14.13 -15.05
C ARG A 573 -13.29 -14.63 -13.78
N PRO A 574 -13.42 -13.91 -12.64
CA PRO A 574 -12.97 -14.43 -11.36
C PRO A 574 -13.68 -15.74 -11.02
N THR A 575 -12.93 -16.73 -10.51
CA THR A 575 -13.49 -18.03 -10.10
C THR A 575 -14.08 -17.98 -8.70
N GLY A 576 -13.66 -16.99 -7.89
CA GLY A 576 -13.95 -16.91 -6.45
C GLY A 576 -12.93 -17.65 -5.59
N GLU A 577 -12.02 -18.43 -6.20
CA GLU A 577 -10.94 -19.11 -5.48
C GLU A 577 -9.93 -18.09 -4.95
N ARG A 578 -9.40 -18.35 -3.75
CA ARG A 578 -8.44 -17.49 -3.08
C ARG A 578 -7.25 -18.30 -2.60
N ALA A 579 -6.08 -17.95 -3.10
CA ALA A 579 -4.85 -18.70 -2.87
C ALA A 579 -3.65 -17.79 -2.59
N GLY A 580 -3.89 -16.53 -2.25
CA GLY A 580 -2.86 -15.60 -1.83
C GLY A 580 -2.21 -16.02 -0.52
N ALA A 581 -0.92 -15.75 -0.38
CA ALA A 581 -0.18 -15.98 0.87
C ALA A 581 0.38 -14.67 1.42
N ALA A 582 0.42 -14.55 2.74
CA ALA A 582 1.19 -13.53 3.45
C ALA A 582 2.69 -13.92 3.43
N LEU A 583 3.45 -13.27 2.55
CA LEU A 583 4.88 -13.51 2.36
C LEU A 583 5.68 -12.78 3.45
N ARG A 584 6.72 -13.42 3.99
CA ARG A 584 7.52 -12.95 5.13
C ARG A 584 9.00 -13.27 4.96
#